data_AF-A0A559GNG3-F1
#
_entry.id   AF-A0A559GNG3-F1
#
_cell.length_a   1.000
_cell.length_b   1.000
_cell.length_c   1.000
_cell.angle_alpha   90.00
_cell.angle_beta   90.00
_cell.angle_gamma   90.00
#
_symmetry.space_group_name_H-M   'P 1'
#
loop_
_entity.id
_entity.type
_entity.pdbx_description
1 polymer ?
#
loop_
_entity_poly.entity_id
_entity_poly.type
_entity_poly.pdbx_seq_one_letter_code
_entity_poly.pdbx_strand_id
1 'polypeptide(L)'
;MTKKSILSSLLSILTAIVILVALRPFTTVSSQENQASSDATYDIVLTLVKLKDLNGWPKGGGKDSYSGQPLDIENYFGSEASTIDGVAFDIHKDKADGELVQTKITENGGRLIFSGLKAGKYYIVVNKEKSKLAGDQMLGDTTPVPLEVELPVTKPDGSYFTVGNDAVHVYPKQVLKQREDKTSFKVRKEWKGKKLNSITVHLKQNGQVIDEIELNDSNNWEHTF
;
A
#
# COMPACT_ATOMS: atom_id res chain seq x y z
N MET A 1 10.31 46.50 -3.01
CA MET A 1 10.33 45.45 -1.97
C MET A 1 8.88 45.05 -1.76
N THR A 2 8.43 43.79 -1.81
CA THR A 2 9.07 42.60 -1.22
C THR A 2 8.47 41.32 -1.85
N LYS A 3 9.37 40.37 -2.16
CA LYS A 3 9.20 38.92 -2.36
C LYS A 3 8.02 38.39 -3.20
N LYS A 4 8.34 38.07 -4.46
CA LYS A 4 7.85 36.84 -5.12
C LYS A 4 8.23 35.66 -4.23
N SER A 5 7.26 35.09 -3.52
CA SER A 5 7.39 33.74 -2.97
C SER A 5 7.25 32.79 -4.15
N ILE A 6 8.39 32.32 -4.64
CA ILE A 6 8.49 31.21 -5.57
C ILE A 6 7.74 30.05 -4.90
N LEU A 7 6.58 29.70 -5.46
CA LEU A 7 5.96 28.41 -5.24
C LEU A 7 6.97 27.37 -5.71
N SER A 8 7.87 26.95 -4.82
CA SER A 8 8.54 25.68 -4.95
C SER A 8 7.45 24.63 -4.76
N SER A 9 6.75 24.33 -5.85
CA SER A 9 6.16 23.02 -6.04
C SER A 9 7.33 22.04 -5.99
N LEU A 10 7.73 21.68 -4.78
CA LEU A 10 8.45 20.45 -4.53
C LEU A 10 7.46 19.37 -4.90
N LEU A 11 7.53 19.01 -6.19
CA LEU A 11 7.06 17.76 -6.75
C LEU A 11 7.60 16.67 -5.83
N SER A 12 6.85 16.36 -4.78
CA SER A 12 7.20 15.36 -3.78
C SER A 12 6.78 14.03 -4.41
N ILE A 13 7.51 13.66 -5.46
CA ILE A 13 7.43 12.34 -6.07
C ILE A 13 8.06 11.40 -5.05
N LEU A 14 7.30 11.04 -4.02
CA LEU A 14 7.63 9.88 -3.22
C LEU A 14 7.27 8.66 -4.05
N THR A 15 8.19 8.35 -4.94
CA THR A 15 8.26 7.12 -5.67
C THR A 15 8.18 5.97 -4.65
N ALA A 16 7.10 5.18 -4.69
CA ALA A 16 7.35 3.76 -4.60
C ALA A 16 8.10 3.44 -5.89
N ILE A 17 9.43 3.51 -5.88
CA ILE A 17 10.21 3.13 -7.06
C ILE A 17 9.85 1.66 -7.29
N VAL A 18 9.11 1.45 -8.38
CA VAL A 18 8.93 0.19 -9.06
C VAL A 18 10.35 -0.33 -9.25
N ILE A 19 10.71 -1.36 -8.50
CA ILE A 19 11.70 -2.29 -9.03
C ILE A 19 10.97 -2.86 -10.23
N LEU A 20 11.23 -2.29 -11.40
CA LEU A 20 10.98 -2.96 -12.65
C LEU A 20 11.90 -4.15 -12.51
N VAL A 21 11.36 -5.29 -12.05
CA VAL A 21 12.08 -6.54 -12.15
C VAL A 21 12.14 -6.79 -13.65
N ALA A 22 13.09 -6.16 -14.33
CA ALA A 22 13.45 -6.48 -15.69
C ALA A 22 14.19 -7.81 -15.60
N LEU A 23 13.42 -8.88 -15.34
CA LEU A 23 13.85 -10.24 -15.60
C LEU A 23 14.11 -10.27 -17.10
N ARG A 24 15.38 -10.08 -17.48
CA ARG A 24 15.75 -10.29 -18.88
C ARG A 24 15.43 -11.76 -19.18
N PRO A 25 14.65 -12.06 -20.23
CA PRO A 25 14.68 -13.41 -20.76
C PRO A 25 16.11 -13.65 -21.21
N PHE A 26 16.85 -14.51 -20.50
CA PHE A 26 18.14 -14.96 -20.99
C PHE A 26 17.91 -15.64 -22.34
N THR A 27 18.46 -15.07 -23.41
CA THR A 27 18.40 -15.68 -24.73
C THR A 27 19.27 -16.93 -24.76
N THR A 28 18.60 -18.06 -24.91
CA THR A 28 19.04 -19.35 -25.50
C THR A 28 20.32 -19.98 -24.96
N VAL A 29 20.15 -20.88 -24.00
CA VAL A 29 20.89 -22.15 -23.96
C VAL A 29 19.84 -23.26 -23.94
N SER A 30 19.86 -24.12 -24.96
CA SER A 30 18.95 -25.25 -25.10
C SER A 30 19.34 -26.36 -24.13
N SER A 31 18.50 -26.62 -23.12
CA SER A 31 18.33 -27.96 -22.52
C SER A 31 17.13 -27.98 -21.56
N GLN A 32 16.07 -28.68 -22.00
CA GLN A 32 14.82 -29.05 -21.31
C GLN A 32 13.82 -27.93 -21.01
N GLU A 33 12.61 -28.11 -21.56
CA GLU A 33 11.42 -27.27 -21.36
C GLU A 33 11.05 -27.15 -19.88
N ASN A 34 11.47 -26.08 -19.23
CA ASN A 34 10.70 -25.49 -18.13
C ASN A 34 9.58 -24.63 -18.74
N GLN A 35 8.65 -25.27 -19.47
CA GLN A 35 7.41 -24.61 -19.82
C GLN A 35 6.46 -24.74 -18.62
N ALA A 36 6.09 -23.62 -18.02
CA ALA A 36 5.10 -23.60 -16.96
C ALA A 36 3.80 -24.28 -17.44
N SER A 37 3.34 -25.30 -16.72
CA SER A 37 2.05 -25.94 -17.00
C SER A 37 0.93 -24.89 -16.98
N SER A 38 -0.03 -24.97 -17.91
CA SER A 38 -1.20 -24.07 -17.95
C SER A 38 -2.03 -24.13 -16.67
N ASP A 39 -1.96 -25.25 -15.95
CA ASP A 39 -2.66 -25.45 -14.69
C ASP A 39 -1.83 -25.08 -13.46
N ALA A 40 -0.55 -24.75 -13.62
CA ALA A 40 0.31 -24.34 -12.54
C ALA A 40 -0.25 -23.11 -11.81
N THR A 41 0.03 -23.04 -10.53
CA THR A 41 -0.30 -21.91 -9.68
C THR A 41 0.92 -21.45 -8.92
N TYR A 42 0.93 -20.17 -8.55
CA TYR A 42 2.04 -19.49 -7.93
C TYR A 42 1.56 -18.69 -6.73
N ASP A 43 2.42 -18.57 -5.73
CA ASP A 43 2.21 -17.69 -4.61
C ASP A 43 3.18 -16.50 -4.68
N ILE A 44 2.71 -15.34 -4.22
CA ILE A 44 3.53 -14.15 -3.98
C ILE A 44 3.50 -13.86 -2.49
N VAL A 45 4.66 -13.88 -1.85
CA VAL A 45 4.85 -13.48 -0.46
C VAL A 45 5.24 -12.02 -0.42
N LEU A 46 4.38 -11.18 0.16
CA LEU A 46 4.66 -9.77 0.35
C LEU A 46 5.04 -9.52 1.80
N THR A 47 6.15 -8.81 2.02
CA THR A 47 6.53 -8.27 3.33
C THR A 47 6.62 -6.76 3.24
N LEU A 48 5.75 -6.05 3.94
CA LEU A 48 5.71 -4.59 3.91
C LEU A 48 6.79 -4.01 4.83
N VAL A 49 7.78 -3.34 4.23
CA VAL A 49 8.92 -2.76 4.95
C VAL A 49 8.60 -1.32 5.34
N LYS A 50 8.69 -1.04 6.65
CA LYS A 50 8.71 0.30 7.22
C LYS A 50 10.10 0.88 7.13
N LEU A 51 10.22 2.07 6.56
CA LEU A 51 11.43 2.87 6.60
C LEU A 51 11.16 4.20 7.31
N LYS A 52 12.21 4.79 7.89
CA LYS A 52 12.17 6.14 8.48
C LYS A 52 11.90 7.20 7.42
N ASP A 53 12.62 7.10 6.31
CA ASP A 53 12.44 7.89 5.10
C ASP A 53 12.94 7.08 3.89
N LEU A 54 12.80 7.63 2.68
CA LEU A 54 13.24 6.98 1.44
C LEU A 54 14.55 7.56 0.89
N ASN A 55 15.29 8.33 1.69
CA ASN A 55 16.58 8.86 1.26
C ASN A 55 17.57 7.71 1.00
N GLY A 56 18.34 7.82 -0.08
CA GLY A 56 19.28 6.77 -0.50
C GLY A 56 18.63 5.57 -1.20
N TRP A 57 17.32 5.61 -1.49
CA TRP A 57 16.63 4.62 -2.30
C TRP A 57 16.31 5.14 -3.71
N PRO A 58 16.38 4.27 -4.74
CA PRO A 58 16.70 2.84 -4.69
C PRO A 58 18.19 2.58 -4.44
N LYS A 59 18.51 1.55 -3.65
CA LYS A 59 19.90 1.10 -3.49
C LYS A 59 20.47 0.69 -4.85
N GLY A 60 21.72 1.07 -5.12
CA GLY A 60 22.39 0.72 -6.37
C GLY A 60 21.81 1.36 -7.65
N GLY A 61 20.90 2.33 -7.54
CA GLY A 61 20.31 3.02 -8.70
C GLY A 61 19.48 2.12 -9.61
N GLY A 62 18.86 1.06 -9.07
CA GLY A 62 18.08 0.09 -9.85
C GLY A 62 18.92 -0.93 -10.62
N LYS A 63 20.21 -1.06 -10.28
CA LYS A 63 21.11 -2.12 -10.79
C LYS A 63 21.17 -3.32 -9.86
N ASP A 64 20.51 -3.29 -8.72
CA ASP A 64 20.36 -4.41 -7.82
C ASP A 64 19.50 -5.49 -8.49
N SER A 65 20.14 -6.61 -8.84
CA SER A 65 19.47 -7.78 -9.41
C SER A 65 18.83 -8.60 -8.29
N TYR A 66 17.76 -8.08 -7.69
CA TYR A 66 16.98 -8.85 -6.73
C TYR A 66 16.26 -9.98 -7.46
N SER A 67 16.50 -11.21 -7.02
CA SER A 67 16.05 -12.42 -7.73
C SER A 67 14.70 -12.95 -7.25
N GLY A 68 14.03 -12.31 -6.28
CA GLY A 68 12.77 -12.83 -5.71
C GLY A 68 12.95 -13.74 -4.49
N GLN A 69 14.17 -14.00 -4.05
CA GLN A 69 14.48 -14.81 -2.85
C GLN A 69 14.18 -14.05 -1.55
N PRO A 70 13.83 -14.72 -0.44
CA PRO A 70 13.64 -14.03 0.83
C PRO A 70 14.88 -13.23 1.25
N LEU A 71 14.64 -11.99 1.68
CA LEU A 71 15.63 -11.10 2.25
C LEU A 71 15.51 -11.03 3.76
N ASP A 72 16.67 -10.92 4.42
CA ASP A 72 16.77 -10.34 5.75
C ASP A 72 16.58 -8.82 5.64
N ILE A 73 15.54 -8.31 6.30
CA ILE A 73 15.12 -6.92 6.08
C ILE A 73 16.09 -5.91 6.70
N GLU A 74 16.71 -6.21 7.83
CA GLU A 74 17.63 -5.28 8.49
C GLU A 74 18.94 -5.23 7.73
N ASN A 75 19.44 -6.38 7.29
CA ASN A 75 20.65 -6.46 6.48
C ASN A 75 20.48 -5.77 5.12
N TYR A 76 19.33 -5.97 4.45
CA TYR A 76 19.10 -5.39 3.13
C TYR A 76 18.65 -3.93 3.19
N PHE A 77 17.67 -3.61 4.03
CA PHE A 77 17.05 -2.29 4.07
C PHE A 77 17.67 -1.32 5.10
N GLY A 78 18.52 -1.84 6.00
CA GLY A 78 19.18 -1.09 7.07
C GLY A 78 18.62 -1.47 8.44
N SER A 79 19.42 -1.30 9.50
CA SER A 79 19.09 -1.74 10.87
C SER A 79 17.89 -1.03 11.51
N GLU A 80 17.41 0.07 10.93
CA GLU A 80 16.17 0.74 11.38
C GLU A 80 14.93 0.21 10.64
N ALA A 81 15.11 -0.69 9.67
CA ALA A 81 14.00 -1.27 8.93
C ALA A 81 13.17 -2.18 9.85
N SER A 82 11.85 -2.07 9.71
CA SER A 82 10.89 -2.88 10.44
C SER A 82 9.73 -3.22 9.51
N THR A 83 8.67 -3.83 10.02
CA THR A 83 7.51 -4.24 9.23
C THR A 83 6.25 -3.49 9.65
N ILE A 84 5.24 -3.45 8.78
CA ILE A 84 3.96 -2.79 9.05
C ILE A 84 2.82 -3.79 8.93
N ASP A 85 2.08 -4.00 10.02
CA ASP A 85 0.81 -4.73 10.04
C ASP A 85 -0.37 -3.79 9.73
N GLY A 86 -1.48 -4.36 9.28
CA GLY A 86 -2.76 -3.66 9.11
C GLY A 86 -2.90 -2.91 7.79
N VAL A 87 -1.93 -2.99 6.87
CA VAL A 87 -2.05 -2.39 5.52
C VAL A 87 -2.66 -3.39 4.56
N ALA A 88 -3.76 -3.00 3.92
CA ALA A 88 -4.43 -3.79 2.90
C ALA A 88 -3.80 -3.57 1.52
N PHE A 89 -3.72 -4.66 0.76
CA PHE A 89 -3.26 -4.67 -0.62
C PHE A 89 -4.26 -5.42 -1.49
N ASP A 90 -4.53 -4.85 -2.64
CA ASP A 90 -5.24 -5.47 -3.74
C ASP A 90 -4.23 -5.98 -4.76
N ILE A 91 -4.47 -7.14 -5.33
CA ILE A 91 -3.74 -7.62 -6.50
C ILE A 91 -4.69 -7.65 -7.71
N HIS A 92 -4.31 -6.90 -8.74
CA HIS A 92 -5.07 -6.76 -9.98
C HIS A 92 -4.35 -7.44 -11.13
N LYS A 93 -5.10 -7.93 -12.13
CA LYS A 93 -4.55 -8.56 -13.34
C LYS A 93 -4.35 -7.53 -14.46
N ASP A 94 -3.26 -7.68 -15.21
CA ASP A 94 -2.87 -6.96 -16.44
C ASP A 94 -2.60 -5.45 -16.31
N LYS A 95 -3.24 -4.74 -15.38
CA LYS A 95 -3.02 -3.31 -15.07
C LYS A 95 -3.44 -2.97 -13.64
N ALA A 96 -2.98 -1.83 -13.12
CA ALA A 96 -3.19 -1.43 -11.72
C ALA A 96 -4.67 -1.22 -11.32
N ASP A 97 -5.50 -0.84 -12.28
CA ASP A 97 -6.97 -0.70 -12.16
C ASP A 97 -7.69 -1.83 -12.90
N GLY A 98 -7.03 -2.97 -13.08
CA GLY A 98 -7.53 -4.13 -13.82
C GLY A 98 -8.54 -4.95 -13.03
N GLU A 99 -8.71 -6.21 -13.41
CA GLU A 99 -9.55 -7.16 -12.66
C GLU A 99 -8.98 -7.36 -11.26
N LEU A 100 -9.75 -7.10 -10.21
CA LEU A 100 -9.38 -7.41 -8.83
C LEU A 100 -9.39 -8.92 -8.63
N VAL A 101 -8.25 -9.49 -8.26
CA VAL A 101 -8.10 -10.94 -8.06
C VAL A 101 -8.23 -11.29 -6.58
N GLN A 102 -7.51 -10.59 -5.69
CA GLN A 102 -7.58 -10.78 -4.24
C GLN A 102 -7.34 -9.46 -3.51
N THR A 103 -7.94 -9.31 -2.32
CA THR A 103 -7.54 -8.31 -1.32
C THR A 103 -7.01 -9.04 -0.08
N LYS A 104 -5.84 -8.64 0.44
CA LYS A 104 -5.29 -9.17 1.70
C LYS A 104 -4.73 -8.06 2.57
N ILE A 105 -4.62 -8.33 3.88
CA ILE A 105 -4.07 -7.41 4.87
C ILE A 105 -2.76 -7.99 5.39
N THR A 106 -1.77 -7.11 5.58
CA THR A 106 -0.50 -7.46 6.22
C THR A 106 -0.72 -7.80 7.69
N GLU A 107 -0.25 -8.96 8.11
CA GLU A 107 -0.37 -9.48 9.48
C GLU A 107 0.92 -10.21 9.87
N ASN A 108 1.05 -10.55 11.16
CA ASN A 108 2.13 -11.39 11.68
C ASN A 108 3.54 -10.90 11.27
N GLY A 109 3.83 -9.61 11.50
CA GLY A 109 5.12 -9.02 11.13
C GLY A 109 5.13 -8.49 9.69
N GLY A 110 4.03 -7.86 9.29
CA GLY A 110 3.84 -7.15 8.03
C GLY A 110 3.78 -8.04 6.79
N ARG A 111 3.42 -9.32 6.95
CA ARG A 111 3.43 -10.31 5.87
C ARG A 111 2.02 -10.62 5.39
N LEU A 112 1.91 -10.90 4.10
CA LEU A 112 0.74 -11.54 3.49
C LEU A 112 1.19 -12.44 2.35
N ILE A 113 0.31 -13.35 1.92
CA ILE A 113 0.57 -14.26 0.81
C ILE A 113 -0.61 -14.20 -0.15
N PHE A 114 -0.40 -13.77 -1.39
CA PHE A 114 -1.37 -13.99 -2.46
C PHE A 114 -1.14 -15.38 -3.03
N SER A 115 -2.13 -16.27 -2.93
CA SER A 115 -1.94 -17.68 -3.28
C SER A 115 -2.78 -18.09 -4.48
N GLY A 116 -2.35 -19.15 -5.17
CA GLY A 116 -3.15 -19.77 -6.23
C GLY A 116 -3.24 -18.92 -7.51
N LEU A 117 -2.29 -18.03 -7.74
CA LEU A 117 -2.27 -17.15 -8.91
C LEU A 117 -1.85 -17.95 -10.15
N LYS A 118 -2.44 -17.63 -11.30
CA LYS A 118 -2.04 -18.23 -12.58
C LYS A 118 -0.88 -17.44 -13.19
N ALA A 119 -0.25 -17.99 -14.22
CA ALA A 119 0.72 -17.23 -15.01
C ALA A 119 0.05 -15.97 -15.60
N GLY A 120 0.79 -14.86 -15.61
CA GLY A 120 0.27 -13.57 -16.05
C GLY A 120 0.91 -12.39 -15.33
N LYS A 121 0.53 -11.20 -15.78
CA LYS A 121 1.00 -9.93 -15.22
C LYS A 121 0.04 -9.44 -14.14
N TYR A 122 0.60 -9.04 -13.00
CA TYR A 122 -0.14 -8.58 -11.84
C TYR A 122 0.39 -7.26 -11.31
N TYR A 123 -0.53 -6.47 -10.75
CA TYR A 123 -0.26 -5.19 -10.11
C TYR A 123 -0.78 -5.22 -8.68
N ILE A 124 0.13 -5.09 -7.72
CA ILE A 124 -0.18 -5.04 -6.30
C ILE A 124 -0.28 -3.56 -5.88
N VAL A 125 -1.44 -3.18 -5.38
CA VAL A 125 -1.82 -1.79 -5.07
C VAL A 125 -2.24 -1.69 -3.61
N VAL A 126 -1.81 -0.64 -2.92
CA VAL A 126 -2.25 -0.37 -1.55
C VAL A 126 -3.72 0.04 -1.55
N ASN A 127 -4.54 -0.65 -0.75
CA ASN A 127 -5.93 -0.29 -0.51
C ASN A 127 -6.03 0.51 0.79
N LYS A 128 -6.03 1.84 0.70
CA LYS A 128 -6.08 2.72 1.88
C LYS A 128 -7.40 2.58 2.65
N GLU A 129 -8.51 2.35 1.96
CA GLU A 129 -9.85 2.25 2.56
C GLU A 129 -10.02 1.01 3.45
N LYS A 130 -9.45 -0.12 3.02
CA LYS A 130 -9.49 -1.38 3.77
C LYS A 130 -8.34 -1.53 4.76
N SER A 131 -7.36 -0.63 4.75
CA SER A 131 -6.25 -0.63 5.70
C SER A 131 -6.70 -0.23 7.10
N LYS A 132 -6.19 -0.93 8.12
CA LYS A 132 -6.49 -0.77 9.54
C LYS A 132 -5.19 -0.70 10.34
N LEU A 133 -4.53 0.45 10.27
CA LEU A 133 -3.31 0.71 11.05
C LEU A 133 -3.62 0.91 12.53
N ALA A 134 -2.68 0.50 13.39
CA ALA A 134 -2.82 0.61 14.83
C ALA A 134 -2.67 2.06 15.32
N GLY A 135 -3.46 2.43 16.33
CA GLY A 135 -3.34 3.70 17.02
C GLY A 135 -3.55 4.93 16.14
N ASP A 136 -2.62 5.88 16.24
CA ASP A 136 -2.59 7.14 15.51
C ASP A 136 -1.83 7.02 14.17
N GLN A 137 -1.35 5.84 13.79
CA GLN A 137 -0.58 5.71 12.56
C GLN A 137 -1.46 5.84 11.31
N MET A 138 -0.91 6.46 10.26
CA MET A 138 -1.52 6.50 8.94
C MET A 138 -0.48 6.27 7.84
N LEU A 139 -0.94 5.77 6.71
CA LEU A 139 -0.18 5.80 5.47
C LEU A 139 0.01 7.25 5.02
N GLY A 140 1.14 7.55 4.38
CA GLY A 140 1.34 8.86 3.76
C GLY A 140 0.26 9.18 2.71
N ASP A 141 -0.01 10.48 2.51
CA ASP A 141 -1.05 10.96 1.59
C ASP A 141 -0.72 10.68 0.13
N THR A 142 0.55 10.47 -0.20
CA THR A 142 1.01 10.11 -1.54
C THR A 142 0.37 8.82 -2.01
N THR A 143 -0.01 8.76 -3.29
CA THR A 143 -0.43 7.53 -3.94
C THR A 143 0.79 6.63 -4.12
N PRO A 144 0.83 5.43 -3.51
CA PRO A 144 1.91 4.49 -3.74
C PRO A 144 1.90 4.07 -5.22
N VAL A 145 3.07 4.02 -5.84
CA VAL A 145 3.18 3.42 -7.17
C VAL A 145 2.91 1.91 -7.05
N PRO A 146 2.05 1.33 -7.90
CA PRO A 146 1.80 -0.10 -7.93
C PRO A 146 3.07 -0.92 -8.11
N LEU A 147 3.14 -2.08 -7.46
CA LEU A 147 4.19 -3.07 -7.68
C LEU A 147 3.76 -4.04 -8.79
N GLU A 148 4.53 -4.12 -9.88
CA GLU A 148 4.30 -5.06 -10.97
C GLU A 148 5.06 -6.37 -10.73
N VAL A 149 4.38 -7.50 -10.95
CA VAL A 149 4.97 -8.86 -10.93
C VAL A 149 4.44 -9.65 -12.11
N GLU A 150 5.32 -10.25 -12.90
CA GLU A 150 4.97 -11.16 -13.98
C GLU A 150 5.30 -12.60 -13.57
N LEU A 151 4.27 -13.45 -13.52
CA LEU A 151 4.37 -14.85 -13.14
C LEU A 151 4.40 -15.76 -14.37
N PRO A 152 5.19 -16.85 -14.37
CA PRO A 152 6.13 -17.24 -13.32
C PRO A 152 7.39 -16.36 -13.25
N VAL A 153 7.96 -16.23 -12.05
CA VAL A 153 9.27 -15.57 -11.87
C VAL A 153 10.37 -16.62 -11.98
N THR A 154 11.37 -16.36 -12.83
CA THR A 154 12.52 -17.26 -13.03
C THR A 154 13.61 -17.01 -11.98
N LYS A 155 14.11 -18.08 -11.38
CA LYS A 155 15.28 -18.10 -10.49
C LYS A 155 16.59 -18.00 -11.29
N PRO A 156 17.72 -17.67 -10.64
CA PRO A 156 19.03 -17.62 -11.32
C PRO A 156 19.46 -18.94 -11.97
N ASP A 157 18.98 -20.08 -11.47
CA ASP A 157 19.27 -21.41 -12.01
C ASP A 157 18.36 -21.81 -13.20
N GLY A 158 17.44 -20.93 -13.62
CA GLY A 158 16.50 -21.18 -14.72
C GLY A 158 15.22 -21.93 -14.34
N SER A 159 15.05 -22.33 -13.07
CA SER A 159 13.77 -22.84 -12.56
C SER A 159 12.81 -21.70 -12.20
N TYR A 160 11.53 -22.00 -11.90
CA TYR A 160 10.56 -20.99 -11.46
C TYR A 160 10.36 -21.00 -9.95
N PHE A 161 10.05 -19.85 -9.37
CA PHE A 161 9.38 -19.81 -8.06
C PHE A 161 7.98 -20.38 -8.19
N THR A 162 7.50 -21.03 -7.13
CA THR A 162 6.22 -21.74 -7.13
C THR A 162 5.33 -21.29 -5.97
N VAL A 163 5.09 -22.14 -4.97
CA VAL A 163 4.12 -21.92 -3.89
C VAL A 163 4.76 -22.14 -2.51
N GLY A 164 4.09 -21.70 -1.45
CA GLY A 164 4.55 -21.92 -0.08
C GLY A 164 5.96 -21.40 0.18
N ASN A 165 6.86 -22.27 0.63
CA ASN A 165 8.25 -21.89 0.96
C ASN A 165 9.11 -21.56 -0.27
N ASP A 166 8.65 -21.91 -1.48
CA ASP A 166 9.35 -21.64 -2.75
C ASP A 166 8.68 -20.52 -3.55
N ALA A 167 7.77 -19.78 -2.91
CA ALA A 167 7.10 -18.62 -3.49
C ALA A 167 8.08 -17.48 -3.77
N VAL A 168 7.71 -16.57 -4.68
CA VAL A 168 8.48 -15.34 -4.90
C VAL A 168 8.21 -14.34 -3.76
N HIS A 169 9.25 -13.69 -3.26
CA HIS A 169 9.15 -12.67 -2.22
C HIS A 169 9.23 -11.26 -2.79
N VAL A 170 8.39 -10.35 -2.29
CA VAL A 170 8.40 -8.93 -2.65
C VAL A 170 8.36 -8.02 -1.43
N TYR A 171 9.01 -6.87 -1.53
CA TYR A 171 9.27 -5.96 -0.41
C TYR A 171 8.89 -4.51 -0.77
N PRO A 172 7.59 -4.19 -0.89
CA PRO A 172 7.15 -2.81 -0.98
C PRO A 172 7.59 -2.04 0.27
N LYS A 173 7.95 -0.77 0.10
CA LYS A 173 8.44 0.12 1.15
C LYS A 173 7.39 1.18 1.44
N GLN A 174 7.18 1.50 2.72
CA GLN A 174 6.30 2.59 3.15
C GLN A 174 6.92 3.35 4.32
N VAL A 175 6.54 4.62 4.41
CA VAL A 175 6.79 5.47 5.58
C VAL A 175 5.43 5.75 6.21
N LEU A 176 5.32 5.60 7.53
CA LEU A 176 4.12 5.96 8.26
C LEU A 176 4.20 7.40 8.73
N LYS A 177 3.07 8.10 8.71
CA LYS A 177 2.90 9.36 9.40
C LYS A 177 2.15 9.11 10.71
N GLN A 178 2.37 9.97 11.69
CA GLN A 178 1.44 10.07 12.82
C GLN A 178 0.29 10.97 12.41
N ARG A 179 -0.92 10.55 12.77
CA ARG A 179 -2.09 11.40 12.73
C ARG A 179 -1.86 12.53 13.72
N GLU A 180 -1.80 13.76 13.21
CA GLU A 180 -1.84 14.92 14.09
C GLU A 180 -3.12 14.87 14.93
N ASP A 181 -3.04 15.39 16.16
CA ASP A 181 -4.15 15.40 17.10
C ASP A 181 -5.43 15.84 16.39
N LYS A 182 -6.45 14.96 16.42
CA LYS A 182 -7.75 15.29 15.85
C LYS A 182 -8.26 16.56 16.54
N THR A 183 -8.58 17.59 15.75
CA THR A 183 -9.38 18.70 16.28
C THR A 183 -10.79 18.16 16.52
N SER A 184 -11.21 18.13 17.78
CA SER A 184 -12.59 17.76 18.13
C SER A 184 -13.52 18.94 17.93
N PHE A 185 -14.62 18.76 17.20
CA PHE A 185 -15.63 19.80 17.02
C PHE A 185 -16.87 19.44 17.83
N LYS A 186 -16.98 20.03 19.03
CA LYS A 186 -18.20 19.92 19.82
C LYS A 186 -19.26 20.88 19.30
N VAL A 187 -20.41 20.34 18.93
CA VAL A 187 -21.60 21.09 18.52
C VAL A 187 -22.73 20.88 19.52
N ARG A 188 -23.47 21.96 19.80
CA ARG A 188 -24.71 21.93 20.58
C ARG A 188 -25.74 22.77 19.85
N LYS A 189 -26.96 22.26 19.69
CA LYS A 189 -28.06 23.06 19.15
C LYS A 189 -28.82 23.76 20.27
N GLU A 190 -28.80 25.09 20.22
CA GLU A 190 -29.66 25.94 21.05
C GLU A 190 -30.81 26.52 20.23
N TRP A 191 -31.99 26.64 20.84
CA TRP A 191 -33.22 27.07 20.19
C TRP A 191 -33.56 28.52 20.56
N LYS A 192 -33.82 29.36 19.54
CA LYS A 192 -34.54 30.62 19.68
C LYS A 192 -35.86 30.47 18.93
N GLY A 193 -36.97 30.37 19.66
CA GLY A 193 -38.30 30.13 19.10
C GLY A 193 -38.67 28.64 19.03
N LYS A 194 -39.55 28.28 18.09
CA LYS A 194 -40.13 26.93 18.00
C LYS A 194 -39.04 25.87 17.78
N LYS A 195 -39.03 24.88 18.68
CA LYS A 195 -38.15 23.71 18.62
C LYS A 195 -38.59 22.74 17.52
N LEU A 196 -37.65 22.19 16.76
CA LEU A 196 -37.88 21.10 15.80
C LEU A 196 -37.65 19.73 16.46
N ASN A 197 -38.09 18.65 15.81
CA ASN A 197 -37.90 17.29 16.32
C ASN A 197 -36.47 16.79 16.12
N SER A 198 -35.82 17.17 15.03
CA SER A 198 -34.40 16.89 14.75
C SER A 198 -33.77 17.94 13.84
N ILE A 199 -32.44 17.96 13.79
CA ILE A 199 -31.65 18.63 12.76
C ILE A 199 -30.49 17.73 12.33
N THR A 200 -30.03 17.87 11.09
CA THR A 200 -28.82 17.19 10.62
C THR A 200 -27.64 18.15 10.62
N VAL A 201 -26.50 17.74 11.19
CA VAL A 201 -25.25 18.50 11.20
C VAL A 201 -24.23 17.76 10.35
N HIS A 202 -23.65 18.45 9.36
CA HIS A 202 -22.65 17.88 8.46
C HIS A 202 -21.28 18.48 8.80
N LEU A 203 -20.29 17.63 9.11
CA LEU A 203 -18.89 18.04 9.13
C LEU A 203 -18.38 18.03 7.69
N LYS A 204 -17.83 19.16 7.24
CA LYS A 204 -17.29 19.30 5.88
C LYS A 204 -15.80 19.59 5.86
N GLN A 205 -15.09 18.97 4.93
CA GLN A 205 -13.71 19.29 4.58
C GLN A 205 -13.66 19.70 3.11
N ASN A 206 -13.12 20.89 2.81
CA ASN A 206 -13.03 21.44 1.46
C ASN A 206 -14.36 21.44 0.68
N GLY A 207 -15.47 21.62 1.39
CA GLY A 207 -16.82 21.62 0.81
C GLY A 207 -17.49 20.25 0.70
N GLN A 208 -16.76 19.14 0.88
CA GLN A 208 -17.31 17.78 0.90
C GLN A 208 -17.73 17.37 2.31
N VAL A 209 -18.90 16.72 2.46
CA VAL A 209 -19.34 16.13 3.73
C VAL A 209 -18.48 14.91 4.04
N ILE A 210 -17.84 14.90 5.20
CA ILE A 210 -16.97 13.81 5.67
C ILE A 210 -17.53 13.09 6.90
N ASP A 211 -18.49 13.68 7.59
CA ASP A 211 -19.25 13.06 8.68
C ASP A 211 -20.61 13.75 8.84
N GLU A 212 -21.60 13.04 9.39
CA GLU A 212 -22.97 13.51 9.58
C GLU A 212 -23.60 12.94 10.85
N ILE A 213 -24.34 13.78 11.58
CA ILE A 213 -25.13 13.35 12.74
C ILE A 213 -26.50 14.03 12.75
N GLU A 214 -27.53 13.29 13.14
CA GLU A 214 -28.82 13.87 13.52
C GLU A 214 -28.81 14.25 15.00
N LEU A 215 -29.01 15.53 15.31
CA LEU A 215 -29.24 16.02 16.68
C LEU A 215 -30.73 16.03 16.97
N ASN A 216 -31.11 15.47 18.12
CA ASN A 216 -32.48 15.38 18.60
C ASN A 216 -32.51 15.26 20.13
N ASP A 217 -33.68 15.06 20.73
CA ASP A 217 -33.81 14.97 22.19
C ASP A 217 -33.07 13.77 22.82
N SER A 218 -32.85 12.69 22.08
CA SER A 218 -32.17 11.50 22.60
C SER A 218 -30.67 11.69 22.83
N ASN A 219 -30.04 12.63 22.11
CA ASN A 219 -28.62 12.95 22.25
C ASN A 219 -28.38 14.31 22.91
N ASN A 220 -29.36 14.82 23.65
CA ASN A 220 -29.29 16.13 24.32
C ASN A 220 -28.95 17.28 23.37
N TRP A 221 -29.22 17.13 22.07
CA TRP A 221 -28.85 18.10 21.04
C TRP A 221 -27.36 18.43 21.00
N GLU A 222 -26.49 17.49 21.40
CA GLU A 222 -25.04 17.64 21.42
C GLU A 222 -24.33 16.49 20.68
N HIS A 223 -23.24 16.82 20.01
CA HIS A 223 -22.33 15.83 19.42
C HIS A 223 -20.90 16.37 19.40
N THR A 224 -19.92 15.47 19.35
CA THR A 224 -18.50 15.82 19.17
C THR A 224 -17.98 15.00 18.00
N PHE A 225 -17.63 15.68 16.91
CA PHE A 225 -16.88 15.09 15.80
C PHE A 225 -15.39 15.01 16.11
#